data_AF-A0A0C9YF87-F1
#
_entry.id   AF-A0A0C9YF87-F1
#
_cell.length_a   1.000
_cell.length_b   1.000
_cell.length_c   1.000
_cell.angle_alpha   90.00
_cell.angle_beta   90.00
_cell.angle_gamma   90.00
#
_symmetry.space_group_name_H-M   'P 1'
#
loop_
_entity.id
_entity.type
_entity.pdbx_description
1 polymer ?
#
loop_
_entity_poly.entity_id
_entity_poly.type
_entity_poly.pdbx_seq_one_letter_code
_entity_poly.pdbx_strand_id
1 'polypeptide(L)'
;DEVCTAQVLFKPAIHLMHAPQIQLLPEFTDHWPDLFRKKLHISPDTFDFILDSISGHLIFQNNSPNCQLPVALQLAIFLNRAGHYGNAISPEDVRQWAGVSIRSVINCTHCIMIALLDQHDNFIFF
;
A
#
# COMPACT_ATOMS: atom_id res chain seq x y z
N ASP A 1 -9.13 29.93 35.09
CA ASP A 1 -10.16 28.94 34.74
C ASP A 1 -11.13 29.54 33.74
N GLU A 2 -11.45 28.97 32.59
CA GLU A 2 -10.91 27.87 31.80
C GLU A 2 -11.49 28.15 30.40
N VAL A 3 -10.63 28.35 29.41
CA VAL A 3 -11.07 28.57 28.02
C VAL A 3 -11.46 27.21 27.47
N CYS A 4 -12.75 26.96 27.31
CA CYS A 4 -13.24 25.79 26.56
C CYS A 4 -12.88 25.95 25.08
N THR A 5 -11.67 25.54 24.72
CA THR A 5 -11.21 25.42 23.34
C THR A 5 -12.03 24.32 22.65
N ALA A 6 -13.04 24.73 21.89
CA ALA A 6 -13.76 23.85 20.99
C ALA A 6 -12.78 23.35 19.92
N GLN A 7 -12.28 22.13 20.09
CA GLN A 7 -11.52 21.43 19.06
C GLN A 7 -12.48 21.14 17.90
N VAL A 8 -12.36 21.91 16.83
CA VAL A 8 -13.01 21.65 15.55
C VAL A 8 -12.42 20.35 15.02
N LEU A 9 -13.14 19.25 15.24
CA LEU A 9 -12.92 18.00 14.53
C LEU A 9 -13.14 18.28 13.05
N PHE A 10 -12.05 18.49 12.30
CA PHE A 10 -12.06 18.30 10.86
C PHE A 10 -12.45 16.84 10.61
N LYS A 11 -13.75 16.58 10.51
CA LYS A 11 -14.28 15.44 9.76
C LYS A 11 -14.14 15.85 8.30
N PRO A 12 -13.25 15.25 7.49
CA PRO A 12 -13.43 15.31 6.06
C PRO A 12 -14.69 14.49 5.80
N ALA A 13 -15.82 15.18 5.73
CA ALA A 13 -17.10 14.58 5.48
C ALA A 13 -17.14 14.07 4.03
N ILE A 14 -17.12 12.74 3.89
CA ILE A 14 -18.09 12.03 3.04
C ILE A 14 -17.86 12.14 1.50
N HIS A 15 -16.71 12.60 1.00
CA HIS A 15 -16.46 12.63 -0.46
C HIS A 15 -15.18 11.91 -0.93
N LEU A 16 -14.92 10.70 -0.40
CA LEU A 16 -13.80 9.84 -0.82
C LEU A 16 -14.24 8.43 -1.23
N MET A 17 -15.51 8.27 -1.65
CA MET A 17 -16.17 6.95 -1.78
C MET A 17 -16.39 6.45 -3.22
N HIS A 18 -15.78 7.02 -4.26
CA HIS A 18 -16.00 6.49 -5.62
C HIS A 18 -14.77 6.44 -6.54
N ALA A 19 -13.59 6.76 -6.02
CA ALA A 19 -12.33 6.68 -6.78
C ALA A 19 -11.35 5.73 -6.07
N PRO A 20 -10.50 5.00 -6.81
CA PRO A 20 -9.46 4.14 -6.24
C PRO A 20 -8.53 4.94 -5.32
N GLN A 21 -8.51 4.61 -4.03
CA GLN A 21 -7.73 5.34 -3.03
C GLN A 21 -6.22 5.16 -3.23
N ILE A 22 -5.81 4.11 -3.94
CA ILE A 22 -4.41 3.85 -4.25
C ILE A 22 -3.77 4.96 -5.11
N GLN A 23 -4.56 5.72 -5.87
CA GLN A 23 -4.05 6.84 -6.67
C GLN A 23 -3.64 8.03 -5.80
N LEU A 24 -4.14 8.09 -4.57
CA LEU A 24 -3.87 9.15 -3.59
C LEU A 24 -2.66 8.81 -2.70
N LEU A 25 -1.95 7.71 -2.98
CA LEU A 25 -0.77 7.28 -2.20
C LEU A 25 0.30 8.38 -2.06
N PRO A 26 0.68 9.10 -3.14
CA PRO A 26 1.67 10.19 -3.04
C PRO A 26 1.16 11.39 -2.22
N GLU A 27 -0.15 11.64 -2.22
CA GLU A 27 -0.72 12.73 -1.44
C GLU A 27 -0.75 12.39 0.06
N PHE A 28 -0.90 11.09 0.38
CA PHE A 28 -0.85 10.60 1.76
C PHE A 28 0.54 10.66 2.37
N THR A 29 1.61 10.45 1.59
CA THR A 29 2.98 10.54 2.11
C THR A 29 3.31 11.97 2.53
N ASP A 30 2.94 12.96 1.72
CA ASP A 30 3.41 14.34 1.89
C ASP A 30 2.58 15.13 2.91
N HIS A 31 1.28 14.86 2.99
CA HIS A 31 0.35 15.69 3.75
C HIS A 31 -0.33 14.93 4.92
N TRP A 32 -0.37 13.58 4.90
CA TRP A 32 -1.16 12.76 5.84
C TRP A 32 -0.44 11.45 6.25
N PRO A 33 0.77 11.52 6.85
CA PRO A 33 1.55 10.32 7.19
C PRO A 33 0.83 9.36 8.16
N ASP A 34 -0.07 9.89 9.01
CA ASP A 34 -0.91 9.06 9.89
C ASP A 34 -1.93 8.23 9.11
N LEU A 35 -2.48 8.76 8.01
CA LEU A 35 -3.40 8.03 7.15
C LEU A 35 -2.63 6.96 6.35
N PHE A 36 -1.44 7.28 5.88
CA PHE A 36 -0.54 6.31 5.23
C PHE A 36 -0.26 5.13 6.16
N ARG A 37 0.15 5.40 7.40
CA ARG A 37 0.39 4.36 8.42
C ARG A 37 -0.86 3.56 8.75
N LYS A 38 -2.04 4.20 8.85
CA LYS A 38 -3.31 3.48 9.07
C LYS A 38 -3.69 2.55 7.92
N LYS A 39 -3.28 2.86 6.70
CA LYS A 39 -3.63 2.09 5.50
C LYS A 39 -2.63 0.99 5.16
N LEU A 40 -1.34 1.26 5.31
CA LEU A 40 -0.25 0.34 4.93
C LEU A 40 0.47 -0.27 6.13
N HIS A 41 0.15 0.16 7.35
CA HIS A 41 0.75 -0.30 8.61
C HIS A 41 2.26 -0.05 8.75
N ILE A 42 2.88 0.69 7.82
CA ILE A 42 4.29 1.08 7.86
C ILE A 42 4.46 2.59 7.66
N SER A 43 5.64 3.11 8.01
CA SER A 43 5.99 4.51 7.76
C SER A 43 6.36 4.75 6.28
N PRO A 44 6.22 5.99 5.75
CA PRO A 44 6.69 6.33 4.41
C PRO A 44 8.17 5.97 4.19
N ASP A 45 9.05 6.30 5.14
CA ASP A 45 10.48 5.98 5.02
C ASP A 45 10.74 4.47 4.89
N THR A 46 10.00 3.65 5.64
CA THR A 46 10.07 2.19 5.54
C THR A 46 9.53 1.69 4.19
N PHE A 47 8.47 2.33 3.68
CA PHE A 47 7.90 2.00 2.38
C PHE A 47 8.93 2.26 1.27
N ASP A 48 9.56 3.44 1.26
CA ASP A 48 10.57 3.81 0.28
C ASP A 48 11.79 2.89 0.37
N PHE A 49 12.25 2.56 1.58
CA PHE A 49 13.34 1.61 1.77
C PHE A 49 13.04 0.22 1.17
N ILE A 50 11.83 -0.32 1.40
CA ILE A 50 11.41 -1.60 0.83
C ILE A 50 11.31 -1.48 -0.69
N LEU A 51 10.69 -0.40 -1.18
CA LEU A 51 10.51 -0.13 -2.60
C LEU A 51 11.86 -0.09 -3.34
N ASP A 52 12.84 0.63 -2.80
CA ASP A 52 14.18 0.71 -3.38
C ASP A 52 14.87 -0.66 -3.40
N SER A 53 14.68 -1.46 -2.36
CA SER A 53 15.26 -2.81 -2.25
C SER A 53 14.70 -3.79 -3.28
N ILE A 54 13.43 -3.65 -3.68
CA ILE A 54 12.76 -4.61 -4.59
C ILE A 54 12.56 -4.10 -6.02
N SER A 55 12.65 -2.79 -6.28
CA SER A 55 12.31 -2.22 -7.59
C SER A 55 13.16 -2.74 -8.75
N GLY A 56 14.39 -3.18 -8.48
CA GLY A 56 15.28 -3.78 -9.48
C GLY A 56 15.00 -5.25 -9.80
N HIS A 57 14.08 -5.91 -9.08
CA HIS A 57 13.87 -7.35 -9.21
C HIS A 57 13.23 -7.74 -10.55
N LEU A 58 13.73 -8.81 -11.18
CA LEU A 58 13.32 -9.25 -12.52
C LEU A 58 11.83 -9.63 -12.61
N ILE A 59 11.17 -9.98 -11.50
CA ILE A 59 9.73 -10.27 -11.46
C ILE A 59 8.85 -9.09 -11.89
N PHE A 60 9.36 -7.85 -11.75
CA PHE A 60 8.67 -6.63 -12.18
C PHE A 60 9.04 -6.23 -13.62
N GLN A 61 9.93 -6.98 -14.26
CA GLN A 61 10.29 -6.81 -15.66
C GLN A 61 9.53 -7.84 -16.47
N ASN A 62 8.51 -7.41 -17.20
CA ASN A 62 7.86 -8.25 -18.20
C ASN A 62 8.20 -7.75 -19.59
N ASN A 63 8.68 -8.66 -20.44
CA ASN A 63 8.93 -8.40 -21.87
C ASN A 63 7.63 -8.28 -22.69
N SER A 64 6.49 -8.00 -22.04
CA SER A 64 5.18 -7.88 -22.66
C SER A 64 4.87 -6.42 -22.96
N PRO A 65 4.17 -6.12 -24.06
CA PRO A 65 3.69 -4.76 -24.34
C PRO A 65 2.61 -4.29 -23.37
N ASN A 66 2.10 -5.15 -22.50
CA ASN A 66 1.08 -4.78 -21.52
C ASN A 66 1.69 -3.96 -20.38
N CYS A 67 1.14 -2.77 -20.16
CA CYS A 67 1.53 -1.91 -19.04
C CYS A 67 1.28 -2.64 -17.72
N GLN A 68 2.35 -2.95 -16.99
CA GLN A 68 2.25 -3.49 -15.64
C GLN A 68 2.00 -2.36 -14.64
N LEU A 69 1.36 -2.72 -13.53
CA LEU A 69 1.18 -1.79 -12.43
C LEU A 69 2.56 -1.42 -11.84
N PRO A 70 2.86 -0.12 -11.61
CA PRO A 70 4.09 0.31 -10.94
C PRO A 70 4.39 -0.46 -9.66
N VAL A 71 5.66 -0.75 -9.38
CA VAL A 71 6.11 -1.54 -8.21
C VAL A 71 5.60 -0.94 -6.90
N ALA A 72 5.62 0.39 -6.77
CA ALA A 72 5.07 1.10 -5.62
C ALA A 72 3.59 0.79 -5.37
N LEU A 73 2.78 0.73 -6.43
CA LEU A 73 1.36 0.39 -6.30
C LEU A 73 1.17 -1.11 -5.99
N GLN A 74 2.00 -2.00 -6.55
CA GLN A 74 1.98 -3.42 -6.16
C GLN A 74 2.31 -3.61 -4.68
N LEU A 75 3.32 -2.89 -4.19
CA LEU A 75 3.74 -2.89 -2.78
C LEU A 75 2.64 -2.35 -1.87
N ALA A 76 2.00 -1.24 -2.24
CA ALA A 76 0.89 -0.67 -1.48
C ALA A 76 -0.31 -1.64 -1.38
N ILE A 77 -0.64 -2.35 -2.47
CA ILE A 77 -1.68 -3.40 -2.45
C ILE A 77 -1.30 -4.53 -1.51
N PHE A 78 -0.05 -4.99 -1.58
CA PHE A 78 0.44 -6.06 -0.71
C PHE A 78 0.38 -5.65 0.77
N LEU A 79 0.89 -4.46 1.12
CA LEU A 79 0.93 -3.97 2.49
C LEU A 79 -0.46 -3.69 3.05
N ASN A 80 -1.35 -3.10 2.24
CA ASN A 80 -2.73 -2.94 2.65
C ASN A 80 -3.34 -4.31 2.95
N ARG A 81 -3.18 -5.30 2.05
CA ARG A 81 -3.69 -6.66 2.30
C ARG A 81 -3.07 -7.33 3.54
N ALA A 82 -1.76 -7.18 3.76
CA ALA A 82 -1.02 -7.85 4.83
C ALA A 82 -1.23 -7.20 6.22
N GLY A 83 -1.47 -5.89 6.27
CA GLY A 83 -1.63 -5.14 7.51
C GLY A 83 -2.94 -5.42 8.26
N HIS A 84 -3.94 -5.94 7.57
CA HIS A 84 -5.22 -6.31 8.16
C HIS A 84 -5.20 -7.77 8.65
N TYR A 85 -4.99 -7.96 9.96
CA TYR A 85 -4.98 -9.28 10.59
C TYR A 85 -6.40 -9.86 10.74
N GLY A 86 -6.66 -11.04 10.15
CA GLY A 86 -7.91 -11.80 10.30
C GLY A 86 -8.61 -12.15 8.97
N ASN A 87 -9.57 -13.07 9.00
CA ASN A 87 -10.40 -13.51 7.86
C ASN A 87 -11.27 -12.39 7.23
N ALA A 88 -11.04 -11.14 7.59
CA ALA A 88 -11.90 -9.99 7.32
C ALA A 88 -11.50 -9.19 6.07
N ILE A 89 -10.34 -9.44 5.46
CA ILE A 89 -10.00 -8.85 4.16
C ILE A 89 -10.07 -9.91 3.07
N SER A 90 -11.18 -9.86 2.35
CA SER A 90 -11.31 -10.51 1.07
C SER A 90 -10.44 -9.78 0.04
N PRO A 91 -9.88 -10.48 -0.96
CA PRO A 91 -9.34 -9.83 -2.16
C PRO A 91 -10.32 -8.83 -2.80
N GLU A 92 -11.62 -8.99 -2.55
CA GLU A 92 -12.68 -8.09 -2.97
C GLU A 92 -12.57 -6.70 -2.32
N ASP A 93 -12.29 -6.64 -1.02
CA ASP A 93 -12.14 -5.39 -0.28
C ASP A 93 -10.91 -4.61 -0.76
N VAL A 94 -9.81 -5.33 -0.99
CA VAL A 94 -8.56 -4.75 -1.54
C VAL A 94 -8.79 -4.26 -2.98
N ARG A 95 -9.56 -4.98 -3.79
CA ARG A 95 -9.95 -4.55 -5.14
C ARG A 95 -10.74 -3.24 -5.08
N GLN A 96 -11.69 -3.10 -4.17
CA GLN A 96 -12.49 -1.88 -4.05
C GLN A 96 -11.62 -0.69 -3.63
N TRP A 97 -10.68 -0.92 -2.72
CA TRP A 97 -9.72 0.10 -2.31
C TRP A 97 -8.75 0.51 -3.43
N ALA A 98 -8.19 -0.48 -4.14
CA ALA A 98 -7.16 -0.26 -5.16
C ALA A 98 -7.71 0.04 -6.57
N GLY A 99 -9.00 -0.20 -6.82
CA GLY A 99 -9.59 -0.03 -8.15
C GLY A 99 -9.04 -0.98 -9.21
N VAL A 100 -8.56 -2.16 -8.82
CA VAL A 100 -7.99 -3.17 -9.72
C VAL A 100 -8.79 -4.47 -9.71
N SER A 101 -8.53 -5.37 -10.66
CA SER A 101 -9.17 -6.70 -10.67
C SER A 101 -8.66 -7.57 -9.51
N ILE A 102 -9.47 -8.54 -9.04
CA ILE A 102 -9.04 -9.53 -8.04
C ILE A 102 -7.75 -10.25 -8.50
N ARG A 103 -7.69 -10.61 -9.79
CA ARG A 103 -6.50 -11.24 -10.38
C ARG A 103 -5.27 -10.35 -10.25
N SER A 104 -5.43 -9.04 -10.43
CA SER A 104 -4.36 -8.06 -10.22
C SER A 104 -3.91 -8.02 -8.75
N VAL A 105 -4.83 -8.03 -7.78
CA VAL A 105 -4.49 -8.08 -6.34
C VAL A 105 -3.65 -9.32 -6.01
N ILE A 106 -4.08 -10.49 -6.49
CA ILE A 106 -3.37 -11.75 -6.28
C ILE A 106 -1.99 -11.72 -6.94
N ASN A 107 -1.90 -11.25 -8.19
CA ASN A 107 -0.64 -11.13 -8.89
C ASN A 107 0.34 -10.19 -8.19
N CYS A 108 -0.10 -9.00 -7.76
CA CYS A 108 0.72 -8.06 -7.00
C CYS A 108 1.22 -8.70 -5.70
N THR A 109 0.35 -9.45 -5.00
CA THR A 109 0.75 -10.17 -3.77
C THR A 109 1.87 -11.17 -4.06
N HIS A 110 1.74 -11.98 -5.11
CA HIS A 110 2.77 -12.96 -5.47
C HIS A 110 4.08 -12.29 -5.89
N CYS A 111 4.04 -11.27 -6.74
CA CYS A 111 5.23 -10.56 -7.19
C CYS A 111 6.00 -9.94 -6.01
N ILE A 112 5.29 -9.28 -5.09
CA ILE A 112 5.91 -8.68 -3.90
C ILE A 112 6.46 -9.76 -2.95
N MET A 113 5.72 -10.84 -2.68
CA MET A 113 6.22 -11.93 -1.84
C MET A 113 7.49 -12.56 -2.41
N ILE A 114 7.55 -12.82 -3.72
CA ILE A 114 8.75 -13.37 -4.37
C ILE A 114 9.92 -12.40 -4.21
N ALA A 115 9.74 -11.12 -4.53
CA ALA A 115 10.82 -10.14 -4.43
C ALA A 115 11.31 -9.95 -2.99
N LEU A 116 10.41 -9.98 -1.99
CA LEU A 116 10.78 -9.89 -0.57
C LEU A 116 11.51 -11.15 -0.09
N LEU A 117 11.09 -12.34 -0.52
CA LEU A 117 11.76 -13.60 -0.18
C LEU A 117 13.16 -13.69 -0.77
N ASP A 118 13.38 -13.12 -1.96
CA ASP A 118 14.72 -13.07 -2.57
C ASP A 118 15.68 -12.14 -1.80
N GLN A 119 15.14 -11.16 -1.06
CA GLN A 119 15.92 -10.31 -0.14
C GLN A 119 16.20 -10.97 1.22
N HIS A 120 15.66 -12.16 1.50
CA HIS A 120 15.73 -12.80 2.81
C HIS A 120 17.16 -12.90 3.34
N ASP A 121 18.10 -13.33 2.51
CA ASP A 121 19.49 -13.56 2.90
C ASP A 121 20.27 -12.25 3.17
N ASN A 122 19.75 -11.10 2.76
CA ASN A 122 20.34 -9.79 3.03
C ASN A 122 19.96 -9.24 4.42
N PHE A 123 18.86 -9.72 5.00
CA PHE A 123 18.27 -9.12 6.22
C PHE A 123 18.08 -10.09 7.38
N ILE A 124 18.03 -11.40 7.13
CA ILE A 124 17.85 -12.43 8.16
C ILE A 124 19.14 -13.24 8.29
N PHE A 125 19.90 -12.96 9.34
CA PHE A 125 21.08 -13.73 9.74
C PHE A 125 20.71 -14.64 10.91
N PHE A 126 20.98 -15.94 10.78
CA PHE A 126 20.79 -16.94 11.84
C PHE A 126 22.09 -17.24 12.59
#